data_AF-A0A7C5W1X0-F1
#
_entry.id   AF-A0A7C5W1X0-F1
#
_cell.length_a   1.000
_cell.length_b   1.000
_cell.length_c   1.000
_cell.angle_alpha   90.00
_cell.angle_beta   90.00
_cell.angle_gamma   90.00
#
_symmetry.space_group_name_H-M   'P 1'
#
loop_
_entity.id
_entity.type
_entity.pdbx_description
1 polymer ?
#
loop_
_entity_poly.entity_id
_entity_poly.type
_entity_poly.pdbx_seq_one_letter_code
_entity_poly.pdbx_strand_id
1 'polypeptide(L)'
;MSSIHISSKNRQEIAKIIESARERGSKVLYYDALRILKLAGASVINSFLALNTQEVMIFASQIEPPFVLKRIKDALLSNREIQIHKDISTPLDALNIALKDGEVLENEYFVIQETAPKDLKLSIFTADRDIHLHDRKNRVEIILPIDLTVEELINQKETLKTFLFNATETEDYDIKALGILLLIVSSIKSLFEEIDRLEINSFYLYRDGLGYIVTDAYIWFE
;
A
#
# COMPACT_ATOMS: atom_id res chain seq x y z
N MET A 1 24.25 -10.51 -5.40
CA MET A 1 23.23 -9.58 -4.89
C MET A 1 22.00 -10.40 -4.51
N SER A 2 21.71 -10.55 -3.22
CA SER A 2 20.52 -11.24 -2.73
C SER A 2 19.40 -10.22 -2.51
N SER A 3 18.65 -9.92 -3.58
CA SER A 3 17.36 -9.22 -3.50
C SER A 3 16.21 -10.23 -3.39
N ILE A 4 15.00 -9.77 -3.05
CA ILE A 4 13.83 -10.64 -3.10
C ILE A 4 13.52 -10.96 -4.56
N HIS A 5 13.39 -12.25 -4.85
CA HIS A 5 13.10 -12.70 -6.20
C HIS A 5 11.62 -12.49 -6.55
N ILE A 6 11.35 -11.54 -7.44
CA ILE A 6 10.04 -11.42 -8.10
C ILE A 6 10.03 -12.34 -9.32
N SER A 7 9.09 -13.29 -9.36
CA SER A 7 8.97 -14.26 -10.46
C SER A 7 8.86 -13.55 -11.82
N SER A 8 9.34 -14.18 -12.89
CA SER A 8 9.26 -13.63 -14.25
C SER A 8 7.82 -13.30 -14.65
N LYS A 9 6.87 -14.17 -14.31
CA LYS A 9 5.43 -13.95 -14.55
C LYS A 9 4.93 -12.69 -13.85
N ASN A 10 5.25 -12.52 -12.57
CA ASN A 10 4.81 -11.34 -11.82
C ASN A 10 5.48 -10.06 -12.32
N ARG A 11 6.76 -10.12 -12.72
CA ARG A 11 7.46 -8.98 -13.33
C ARG A 11 6.76 -8.53 -14.62
N GLN A 12 6.37 -9.47 -15.49
CA GLN A 12 5.63 -9.16 -16.71
C GLN A 12 4.27 -8.53 -16.41
N GLU A 13 3.56 -9.03 -15.39
CA GLU A 13 2.26 -8.48 -15.00
C GLU A 13 2.39 -7.06 -14.43
N ILE A 14 3.39 -6.81 -13.59
CA ILE A 14 3.70 -5.46 -13.06
C ILE A 14 4.03 -4.51 -14.23
N ALA A 15 4.88 -4.94 -15.17
CA ALA A 15 5.23 -4.13 -16.34
C ALA A 15 3.99 -3.73 -17.16
N LYS A 16 3.04 -4.65 -17.38
CA LYS A 16 1.78 -4.34 -18.08
C LYS A 16 0.92 -3.31 -17.34
N ILE A 17 0.86 -3.40 -16.02
CA ILE A 17 0.13 -2.42 -15.20
C ILE A 17 0.75 -1.03 -15.37
N ILE A 18 2.08 -0.94 -15.30
CA ILE A 18 2.82 0.32 -15.47
C ILE A 18 2.63 0.87 -16.90
N GLU A 19 2.78 0.03 -17.92
CA GLU A 19 2.61 0.41 -19.33
C GLU A 19 1.20 0.94 -19.60
N SER A 20 0.16 0.22 -19.16
CA SER A 20 -1.23 0.66 -19.29
C SER A 20 -1.50 1.99 -18.59
N ALA A 21 -0.88 2.22 -17.42
CA ALA A 21 -0.98 3.48 -16.70
C ALA A 21 -0.37 4.64 -17.50
N ARG A 22 0.76 4.42 -18.15
CA ARG A 22 1.44 5.40 -19.00
C ARG A 22 0.66 5.69 -20.29
N GLU A 23 0.11 4.66 -20.93
CA GLU A 23 -0.70 4.80 -22.15
C GLU A 23 -1.95 5.68 -21.92
N ARG A 24 -2.55 5.60 -20.73
CA ARG A 24 -3.69 6.47 -20.35
C ARG A 24 -3.28 7.83 -19.77
N GLY A 25 -1.98 8.13 -19.72
CA GLY A 25 -1.45 9.40 -19.18
C GLY A 25 -1.54 9.54 -17.66
N SER A 26 -1.70 8.44 -16.92
CA SER A 26 -1.77 8.44 -15.46
C SER A 26 -0.39 8.72 -14.88
N LYS A 27 -0.27 9.76 -14.05
CA LYS A 27 0.99 10.07 -13.34
C LYS A 27 1.16 9.32 -12.02
N VAL A 28 0.08 8.69 -11.56
CA VAL A 28 0.05 8.01 -10.27
C VAL A 28 -0.92 6.85 -10.30
N LEU A 29 -0.56 5.79 -9.57
CA LEU A 29 -1.38 4.62 -9.32
C LEU A 29 -1.75 4.56 -7.86
N TYR A 30 -3.01 4.22 -7.59
CA TYR A 30 -3.51 3.97 -6.24
C TYR A 30 -3.88 2.48 -6.04
N TYR A 31 -5.01 2.04 -6.60
CA TYR A 31 -5.42 0.63 -6.48
C TYR A 31 -4.40 -0.32 -7.12
N ASP A 32 -3.88 0.04 -8.29
CA ASP A 32 -2.85 -0.74 -8.97
C ASP A 32 -1.53 -0.77 -8.19
N ALA A 33 -1.22 0.22 -7.34
CA ALA A 33 -0.04 0.17 -6.47
C ALA A 33 -0.14 -0.98 -5.45
N LEU A 34 -1.33 -1.20 -4.87
CA LEU A 34 -1.60 -2.35 -4.00
C LEU A 34 -1.44 -3.67 -4.76
N ARG A 35 -1.89 -3.74 -6.03
CA ARG A 35 -1.72 -4.92 -6.88
C ARG A 35 -0.25 -5.21 -7.17
N ILE A 36 0.54 -4.18 -7.49
CA ILE A 36 1.99 -4.31 -7.74
C ILE A 36 2.69 -4.85 -6.49
N LEU A 37 2.41 -4.29 -5.31
CA LEU A 37 2.96 -4.79 -4.05
C LEU A 37 2.59 -6.25 -3.78
N LYS A 38 1.33 -6.64 -4.03
CA LYS A 38 0.87 -8.03 -3.89
C LYS A 38 1.59 -8.97 -4.86
N LEU A 39 1.77 -8.56 -6.12
CA LEU A 39 2.54 -9.32 -7.13
C LEU A 39 4.02 -9.46 -6.77
N ALA A 40 4.58 -8.46 -6.09
CA ALA A 40 5.94 -8.50 -5.56
C ALA A 40 6.08 -9.35 -4.28
N GLY A 41 4.97 -9.89 -3.75
CA GLY A 41 4.96 -10.78 -2.59
C GLY A 41 4.64 -10.10 -1.27
N ALA A 42 4.20 -8.83 -1.28
CA ALA A 42 3.80 -8.15 -0.05
C ALA A 42 2.46 -8.68 0.47
N SER A 43 2.31 -8.69 1.79
CA SER A 43 1.01 -8.86 2.44
C SER A 43 0.20 -7.59 2.30
N VAL A 44 -0.84 -7.63 1.46
CA VAL A 44 -1.68 -6.48 1.12
C VAL A 44 -3.13 -6.82 1.49
N ILE A 45 -3.81 -5.85 2.10
CA ILE A 45 -5.22 -5.97 2.47
C ILE A 45 -6.06 -6.41 1.27
N ASN A 46 -6.99 -7.33 1.51
CA ASN A 46 -7.90 -7.74 0.47
C ASN A 46 -8.74 -6.54 0.03
N SER A 47 -8.77 -6.30 -1.27
CA SER A 47 -9.39 -5.11 -1.84
C SER A 47 -9.94 -5.37 -3.23
N PHE A 48 -11.02 -4.69 -3.56
CA PHE A 48 -11.71 -4.77 -4.84
C PHE A 48 -11.90 -3.37 -5.39
N LEU A 49 -11.66 -3.21 -6.69
CA LEU A 49 -11.94 -2.00 -7.44
C LEU A 49 -13.32 -2.10 -8.08
N ALA A 50 -14.23 -1.22 -7.70
CA ALA A 50 -15.51 -1.01 -8.36
C ALA A 50 -15.47 0.26 -9.23
N LEU A 51 -15.84 0.12 -10.49
CA LEU A 51 -15.94 1.21 -11.46
C LEU A 51 -17.34 1.81 -11.53
N ASN A 52 -18.32 1.20 -10.85
CA ASN A 52 -19.70 1.64 -10.82
C ASN A 52 -20.41 1.15 -9.54
N THR A 53 -21.62 1.67 -9.31
CA THR A 53 -22.42 1.36 -8.11
C THR A 53 -22.91 -0.08 -8.05
N GLN A 54 -23.11 -0.75 -9.19
CA GLN A 54 -23.48 -2.17 -9.23
C GLN A 54 -22.31 -3.03 -8.70
N GLU A 55 -21.09 -2.74 -9.14
CA GLU A 55 -19.87 -3.37 -8.65
C GLU A 55 -19.63 -3.10 -7.16
N VAL A 56 -19.93 -1.90 -6.66
CA VAL A 56 -19.88 -1.61 -5.22
C VAL A 56 -20.73 -2.59 -4.43
N MET A 57 -21.98 -2.83 -4.86
CA MET A 57 -22.87 -3.80 -4.19
C MET A 57 -22.33 -5.23 -4.25
N ILE A 58 -21.82 -5.65 -5.42
CA ILE A 58 -21.28 -7.00 -5.62
C ILE A 58 -20.07 -7.22 -4.73
N PHE A 59 -19.09 -6.31 -4.74
CA PHE A 59 -17.84 -6.47 -3.99
C PHE A 59 -18.02 -6.25 -2.49
N ALA A 60 -18.87 -5.31 -2.07
CA ALA A 60 -19.21 -5.16 -0.65
C ALA A 60 -19.88 -6.41 -0.07
N SER A 61 -20.61 -7.18 -0.89
CA SER A 61 -21.21 -8.45 -0.47
C SER A 61 -20.21 -9.60 -0.36
N GLN A 62 -18.97 -9.42 -0.84
CA GLN A 62 -17.90 -10.42 -0.80
C GLN A 62 -16.95 -10.22 0.39
N ILE A 63 -17.07 -9.11 1.12
CA ILE A 63 -16.22 -8.78 2.27
C ILE A 63 -17.02 -8.94 3.56
N GLU A 64 -16.40 -9.53 4.57
CA GLU A 64 -16.97 -9.61 5.92
C GLU A 64 -17.01 -8.21 6.57
N PRO A 65 -18.19 -7.73 7.03
CA PRO A 65 -18.28 -6.47 7.77
C PRO A 65 -17.60 -6.54 9.16
N PRO A 66 -17.06 -5.43 9.68
CA PRO A 66 -17.04 -4.10 9.05
C PRO A 66 -15.96 -3.98 7.98
N PHE A 67 -16.25 -3.20 6.93
CA PHE A 67 -15.31 -2.93 5.84
C PHE A 67 -15.14 -1.42 5.57
N VAL A 68 -14.18 -1.11 4.71
CA VAL A 68 -13.82 0.26 4.30
C VAL A 68 -14.24 0.47 2.84
N LEU A 69 -14.87 1.60 2.55
CA LEU A 69 -15.13 2.09 1.20
C LEU A 69 -14.32 3.36 0.98
N LYS A 70 -13.54 3.40 -0.09
CA LYS A 70 -12.81 4.59 -0.53
C LYS A 70 -13.39 5.06 -1.85
N ARG A 71 -13.90 6.28 -1.88
CA ARG A 71 -14.36 6.94 -3.11
C ARG A 71 -13.25 7.84 -3.64
N ILE A 72 -12.90 7.67 -4.90
CA ILE A 72 -11.72 8.28 -5.51
C ILE A 72 -12.15 8.98 -6.79
N LYS A 73 -11.74 10.25 -6.92
CA LYS A 73 -11.88 11.03 -8.15
C LYS A 73 -10.58 10.94 -8.94
N ASP A 74 -10.66 10.49 -10.19
CA ASP A 74 -9.52 10.08 -11.02
C ASP A 74 -8.69 11.28 -11.53
N ALA A 75 -9.26 12.49 -11.55
CA ALA A 75 -8.68 13.61 -12.29
C ALA A 75 -7.29 14.03 -11.80
N LEU A 76 -7.02 14.05 -10.49
CA LEU A 76 -5.72 14.43 -9.94
C LEU A 76 -5.57 13.81 -8.54
N LEU A 77 -5.08 12.57 -8.48
CA LEU A 77 -4.74 11.82 -7.25
C LEU A 77 -3.79 12.62 -6.32
N SER A 78 -4.36 13.57 -5.59
CA SER A 78 -3.81 14.23 -4.42
C SER A 78 -4.51 13.64 -3.20
N ASN A 79 -3.83 13.62 -2.05
CA ASN A 79 -4.41 13.11 -0.78
C ASN A 79 -5.74 13.77 -0.37
N ARG A 80 -6.16 14.86 -1.04
CA ARG A 80 -7.41 15.59 -0.78
C ARG A 80 -8.62 15.03 -1.55
N GLU A 81 -8.42 14.06 -2.45
CA GLU A 81 -9.48 13.57 -3.35
C GLU A 81 -9.97 12.13 -3.06
N ILE A 82 -9.42 11.47 -2.03
CA ILE A 82 -9.90 10.17 -1.54
C ILE A 82 -10.79 10.38 -0.31
N GLN A 83 -12.08 10.08 -0.45
CA GLN A 83 -13.03 10.05 0.67
C GLN A 83 -13.05 8.64 1.26
N ILE A 84 -12.59 8.50 2.50
CA ILE A 84 -12.50 7.20 3.19
C ILE A 84 -13.67 7.07 4.17
N HIS A 85 -14.51 6.07 3.94
CA HIS A 85 -15.61 5.68 4.80
C HIS A 85 -15.27 4.36 5.48
N LYS A 86 -15.32 4.32 6.81
CA LYS A 86 -14.92 3.17 7.63
C LYS A 86 -16.12 2.59 8.35
N ASP A 87 -15.93 1.40 8.91
CA ASP A 87 -16.89 0.74 9.78
C ASP A 87 -18.24 0.48 9.10
N ILE A 88 -18.21 0.25 7.77
CA ILE A 88 -19.39 -0.02 6.96
C ILE A 88 -19.87 -1.42 7.28
N SER A 89 -21.12 -1.52 7.72
CA SER A 89 -21.70 -2.76 8.24
C SER A 89 -22.52 -3.53 7.20
N THR A 90 -22.97 -2.87 6.14
CA THR A 90 -23.79 -3.50 5.09
C THR A 90 -23.41 -3.03 3.69
N PRO A 91 -23.61 -3.86 2.64
CA PRO A 91 -23.48 -3.43 1.25
C PRO A 91 -24.39 -2.25 0.88
N LEU A 92 -25.58 -2.17 1.49
CA LEU A 92 -26.52 -1.07 1.24
C LEU A 92 -25.97 0.27 1.72
N ASP A 93 -25.27 0.30 2.85
CA ASP A 93 -24.61 1.52 3.33
C ASP A 93 -23.51 1.97 2.36
N ALA A 94 -22.74 1.02 1.82
CA ALA A 94 -21.72 1.32 0.80
C ALA A 94 -22.34 1.90 -0.47
N LEU A 95 -23.46 1.34 -0.94
CA LEU A 95 -24.19 1.86 -2.09
C LEU A 95 -24.74 3.27 -1.84
N ASN A 96 -25.32 3.52 -0.67
CA ASN A 96 -25.83 4.84 -0.30
C ASN A 96 -24.71 5.90 -0.32
N ILE A 97 -23.51 5.53 0.13
CA ILE A 97 -22.32 6.40 0.07
C ILE A 97 -21.88 6.63 -1.39
N ALA A 98 -21.88 5.58 -2.21
CA ALA A 98 -21.49 5.67 -3.62
C ALA A 98 -22.45 6.55 -4.44
N LEU A 99 -23.74 6.51 -4.12
CA LEU A 99 -24.81 7.27 -4.79
C LEU A 99 -24.96 8.73 -4.36
N LYS A 100 -24.03 9.30 -3.57
CA LYS A 100 -24.15 10.67 -3.00
C LYS A 100 -24.78 11.67 -3.97
N ASP A 101 -25.88 12.29 -3.55
CA ASP A 101 -26.68 13.27 -4.31
C ASP A 101 -27.41 12.75 -5.58
N GLY A 102 -27.46 11.42 -5.78
CA GLY A 102 -28.22 10.78 -6.86
C GLY A 102 -27.45 10.58 -8.17
N GLU A 103 -26.18 11.00 -8.23
CA GLU A 103 -25.37 10.93 -9.45
C GLU A 103 -24.02 10.22 -9.19
N VAL A 104 -23.68 9.26 -10.04
CA VAL A 104 -22.29 8.78 -10.18
C VAL A 104 -21.59 9.79 -11.08
N LEU A 105 -20.63 10.53 -10.54
CA LEU A 105 -19.88 11.50 -11.32
C LEU A 105 -18.96 10.76 -12.29
N GLU A 106 -18.86 11.23 -13.54
CA GLU A 106 -17.85 10.76 -14.48
C GLU A 106 -16.45 10.85 -13.82
N ASN A 107 -15.62 9.83 -14.02
CA ASN A 107 -14.25 9.72 -13.48
C ASN A 107 -14.17 9.45 -11.96
N GLU A 108 -15.14 8.75 -11.40
CA GLU A 108 -15.05 8.19 -10.04
C GLU A 108 -14.93 6.68 -10.05
N TYR A 109 -14.11 6.16 -9.14
CA TYR A 109 -14.07 4.74 -8.82
C TYR A 109 -14.03 4.53 -7.32
N PHE A 110 -14.31 3.30 -6.91
CA PHE A 110 -14.41 2.92 -5.52
C PHE A 110 -13.47 1.76 -5.23
N VAL A 111 -12.85 1.80 -4.05
CA VAL A 111 -12.10 0.66 -3.53
C VAL A 111 -12.79 0.17 -2.27
N ILE A 112 -13.24 -1.08 -2.29
CA ILE A 112 -13.83 -1.77 -1.15
C ILE A 112 -12.73 -2.63 -0.52
N GLN A 113 -12.49 -2.49 0.78
CA GLN A 113 -11.38 -3.17 1.46
C GLN A 113 -11.82 -3.76 2.80
N GLU A 114 -11.21 -4.88 3.16
CA GLU A 114 -11.29 -5.42 4.53
C GLU A 114 -10.73 -4.43 5.55
N THR A 115 -11.23 -4.53 6.79
CA THR A 115 -10.65 -3.78 7.91
C THR A 115 -9.45 -4.53 8.47
N ALA A 116 -8.25 -3.96 8.30
CA ALA A 116 -7.05 -4.48 8.94
C ALA A 116 -7.12 -4.33 10.48
N PRO A 117 -6.76 -5.36 11.26
CA PRO A 117 -6.50 -5.21 12.69
C PRO A 117 -5.48 -4.09 12.94
N LYS A 118 -5.78 -3.19 13.86
CA LYS A 118 -4.92 -2.04 14.16
C LYS A 118 -3.90 -2.42 15.23
N ASP A 119 -2.63 -2.17 14.96
CA ASP A 119 -1.53 -2.23 15.93
C ASP A 119 -0.56 -1.07 15.61
N LEU A 120 0.72 -1.33 15.33
CA LEU A 120 1.67 -0.28 14.98
C LEU A 120 1.48 0.19 13.54
N LYS A 121 1.01 1.42 13.37
CA LYS A 121 0.80 2.04 12.05
C LYS A 121 2.07 2.74 11.58
N LEU A 122 2.64 2.28 10.47
CA LEU A 122 3.86 2.84 9.89
C LEU A 122 3.64 3.27 8.43
N SER A 123 4.60 4.02 7.91
CA SER A 123 4.65 4.42 6.50
C SER A 123 6.05 4.23 5.93
N ILE A 124 6.12 3.88 4.65
CA ILE A 124 7.35 3.84 3.86
C ILE A 124 7.17 4.80 2.69
N PHE A 125 8.18 5.57 2.34
CA PHE A 125 8.23 6.25 1.05
C PHE A 125 9.65 6.21 0.48
N THR A 126 9.76 6.24 -0.84
CA THR A 126 11.05 6.34 -1.52
C THR A 126 11.27 7.77 -2.00
N ALA A 127 12.48 8.27 -1.82
CA ALA A 127 12.91 9.55 -2.38
C ALA A 127 14.34 9.36 -2.89
N ASP A 128 14.60 9.78 -4.13
CA ASP A 128 15.89 9.61 -4.79
C ASP A 128 16.38 8.14 -4.72
N ARG A 129 17.45 7.88 -3.96
CA ARG A 129 18.06 6.57 -3.74
C ARG A 129 17.86 6.04 -2.33
N ASP A 130 16.87 6.54 -1.62
CA ASP A 130 16.61 6.22 -0.23
C ASP A 130 15.20 5.67 0.00
N ILE A 131 15.10 4.79 0.99
CA ILE A 131 13.87 4.29 1.59
C ILE A 131 13.74 4.95 2.96
N HIS A 132 12.69 5.73 3.13
CA HIS A 132 12.33 6.35 4.39
C HIS A 132 11.28 5.49 5.09
N LEU A 133 11.60 4.98 6.27
CA LEU A 133 10.65 4.31 7.16
C LEU A 133 10.28 5.26 8.29
N HIS A 134 8.98 5.54 8.44
CA HIS A 134 8.51 6.59 9.33
C HIS A 134 7.30 6.15 10.15
N ASP A 135 7.38 6.38 11.45
CA ASP A 135 6.22 6.49 12.34
C ASP A 135 5.83 7.96 12.48
N ARG A 136 4.78 8.36 11.74
CA ARG A 136 4.27 9.73 11.75
C ARG A 136 3.73 10.18 13.10
N LYS A 137 3.23 9.25 13.93
CA LYS A 137 2.61 9.59 15.22
C LYS A 137 3.67 10.08 16.20
N ASN A 138 4.78 9.35 16.29
CA ASN A 138 5.87 9.64 17.20
C ASN A 138 7.01 10.43 16.56
N ARG A 139 6.92 10.73 15.24
CA ARG A 139 7.90 11.50 14.47
C ARG A 139 9.28 10.85 14.47
N VAL A 140 9.30 9.52 14.37
CA VAL A 140 10.53 8.71 14.34
C VAL A 140 10.74 8.22 12.92
N GLU A 141 11.90 8.52 12.36
CA GLU A 141 12.28 8.16 11.00
C GLU A 141 13.66 7.50 10.97
N ILE A 142 13.82 6.52 10.09
CA ILE A 142 15.13 6.06 9.63
C ILE A 142 15.19 6.08 8.11
N ILE A 143 16.40 6.23 7.60
CA ILE A 143 16.70 6.26 6.17
C ILE A 143 17.60 5.05 5.86
N LEU A 144 17.23 4.31 4.83
CA LEU A 144 17.92 3.12 4.35
C LEU A 144 18.21 3.29 2.86
N PRO A 145 19.29 2.70 2.33
CA PRO A 145 19.57 2.75 0.90
C PRO A 145 18.53 1.96 0.09
N ILE A 146 18.24 2.42 -1.14
CA ILE A 146 17.24 1.79 -2.03
C ILE A 146 17.68 0.42 -2.56
N ASP A 147 18.99 0.19 -2.70
CA ASP A 147 19.60 -1.05 -3.20
C ASP A 147 19.80 -2.11 -2.11
N LEU A 148 18.96 -2.04 -1.07
CA LEU A 148 19.01 -2.91 0.10
C LEU A 148 19.02 -4.41 -0.27
N THR A 149 20.12 -5.07 0.09
CA THR A 149 20.27 -6.52 0.01
C THR A 149 19.90 -7.19 1.32
N VAL A 150 19.70 -8.52 1.31
CA VAL A 150 19.47 -9.30 2.54
C VAL A 150 20.62 -9.12 3.54
N GLU A 151 21.87 -9.05 3.07
CA GLU A 151 23.04 -8.88 3.93
C GLU A 151 23.07 -7.50 4.59
N GLU A 152 22.79 -6.45 3.83
CA GLU A 152 22.69 -5.09 4.38
C GLU A 152 21.53 -4.98 5.37
N LEU A 153 20.37 -5.58 5.06
CA LEU A 153 19.25 -5.61 6.00
C LEU A 153 19.61 -6.32 7.32
N ILE A 154 20.36 -7.42 7.26
CA ILE A 154 20.87 -8.11 8.46
C ILE A 154 21.77 -7.16 9.27
N ASN A 155 22.64 -6.41 8.60
CA ASN A 155 23.52 -5.44 9.24
C ASN A 155 22.73 -4.24 9.83
N GLN A 156 21.55 -3.93 9.31
CA GLN A 156 20.64 -2.89 9.81
C GLN A 156 19.70 -3.36 10.92
N LYS A 157 19.81 -4.60 11.41
CA LYS A 157 18.90 -5.18 12.40
C LYS A 157 18.79 -4.35 13.68
N GLU A 158 19.90 -3.86 14.23
CA GLU A 158 19.89 -3.06 15.46
C GLU A 158 19.34 -1.64 15.22
N THR A 159 19.55 -1.09 14.02
CA THR A 159 18.90 0.16 13.58
C THR A 159 17.38 0.02 13.57
N LEU A 160 16.86 -1.09 13.01
CA LEU A 160 15.43 -1.37 12.95
C LEU A 160 14.81 -1.60 14.33
N LYS A 161 15.52 -2.30 15.22
CA LYS A 161 15.10 -2.44 16.63
C LYS A 161 15.01 -1.09 17.35
N THR A 162 16.06 -0.28 17.21
CA THR A 162 16.10 1.06 17.82
C THR A 162 14.95 1.92 17.30
N PHE A 163 14.64 1.85 16.00
CA PHE A 163 13.48 2.50 15.42
C PHE A 163 12.17 2.05 16.07
N LEU A 164 11.94 0.74 16.20
CA LEU A 164 10.72 0.19 16.79
C LEU A 164 10.58 0.54 18.26
N PHE A 165 11.67 0.49 19.02
CA PHE A 165 11.72 0.92 20.41
C PHE A 165 11.35 2.41 20.53
N ASN A 166 11.91 3.27 19.68
CA ASN A 166 11.56 4.70 19.69
C ASN A 166 10.11 4.96 19.25
N ALA A 167 9.55 4.12 18.38
CA ALA A 167 8.16 4.24 17.93
C ALA A 167 7.15 3.74 18.97
N THR A 168 7.52 2.79 19.83
CA THR A 168 6.53 2.06 20.66
C THR A 168 6.92 1.77 22.11
N GLU A 169 8.14 2.12 22.52
CA GLU A 169 8.76 1.73 23.81
C GLU A 169 8.95 0.21 23.98
N THR A 170 8.85 -0.56 22.89
CA THR A 170 9.05 -2.01 22.85
C THR A 170 9.66 -2.45 21.52
N GLU A 171 10.37 -3.58 21.52
CA GLU A 171 10.94 -4.21 20.32
C GLU A 171 10.13 -5.43 19.85
N ASP A 172 9.00 -5.75 20.48
CA ASP A 172 8.26 -7.02 20.29
C ASP A 172 7.47 -7.09 18.96
N TYR A 173 7.84 -6.28 17.97
CA TYR A 173 7.24 -6.24 16.64
C TYR A 173 8.03 -7.10 15.65
N ASP A 174 7.36 -7.61 14.62
CA ASP A 174 7.96 -8.54 13.66
C ASP A 174 8.97 -7.86 12.72
N ILE A 175 10.21 -7.74 13.20
CA ILE A 175 11.33 -7.13 12.46
C ILE A 175 11.60 -7.87 11.15
N LYS A 176 11.40 -9.20 11.11
CA LYS A 176 11.64 -9.98 9.89
C LYS A 176 10.63 -9.59 8.83
N ALA A 177 9.35 -9.47 9.20
CA ALA A 177 8.31 -9.07 8.29
C ALA A 177 8.50 -7.62 7.79
N LEU A 178 8.90 -6.70 8.68
CA LEU A 178 9.29 -5.34 8.29
C LEU A 178 10.45 -5.35 7.28
N GLY A 179 11.50 -6.14 7.56
CA GLY A 179 12.64 -6.29 6.66
C GLY A 179 12.27 -6.85 5.28
N ILE A 180 11.37 -7.85 5.23
CA ILE A 180 10.83 -8.38 3.98
C ILE A 180 10.11 -7.29 3.18
N LEU A 181 9.27 -6.47 3.82
CA LEU A 181 8.59 -5.37 3.14
C LEU A 181 9.58 -4.35 2.55
N LEU A 182 10.63 -3.99 3.30
CA LEU A 182 11.67 -3.07 2.84
C LEU A 182 12.42 -3.63 1.62
N LEU A 183 12.76 -4.92 1.63
CA LEU A 183 13.38 -5.60 0.48
C LEU A 183 12.44 -5.68 -0.73
N ILE A 184 11.13 -5.81 -0.53
CA ILE A 184 10.14 -5.75 -1.61
C ILE A 184 10.13 -4.36 -2.24
N VAL A 185 10.08 -3.30 -1.42
CA VAL A 185 10.11 -1.91 -1.90
C VAL A 185 11.39 -1.64 -2.69
N SER A 186 12.54 -2.04 -2.13
CA SER A 186 13.84 -1.99 -2.81
C SER A 186 13.80 -2.71 -4.17
N SER A 187 13.32 -3.95 -4.19
CA SER A 187 13.27 -4.78 -5.41
C SER A 187 12.37 -4.18 -6.50
N ILE A 188 11.22 -3.61 -6.13
CA ILE A 188 10.34 -2.91 -7.09
C ILE A 188 11.10 -1.71 -7.69
N LYS A 189 11.69 -0.86 -6.85
CA LYS A 189 12.38 0.35 -7.31
C LYS A 189 13.64 0.06 -8.13
N SER A 190 14.32 -1.05 -7.88
CA SER A 190 15.46 -1.48 -8.70
C SER A 190 15.06 -2.12 -10.03
N LEU A 191 13.87 -2.72 -10.12
CA LEU A 191 13.42 -3.44 -11.32
C LEU A 191 12.64 -2.56 -12.30
N PHE A 192 12.00 -1.51 -11.83
CA PHE A 192 11.13 -0.64 -12.61
C PHE A 192 11.60 0.81 -12.47
N GLU A 193 12.54 1.19 -13.34
CA GLU A 193 13.19 2.51 -13.33
C GLU A 193 12.21 3.65 -13.60
N GLU A 194 11.08 3.36 -14.24
CA GLU A 194 10.03 4.34 -14.56
C GLU A 194 9.25 4.81 -13.35
N ILE A 195 9.33 4.08 -12.23
CA ILE A 195 8.72 4.50 -10.97
C ILE A 195 9.60 5.61 -10.38
N ASP A 196 9.08 6.83 -10.31
CA ASP A 196 9.74 7.93 -9.61
C ASP A 196 9.71 7.67 -8.10
N ARG A 197 8.49 7.56 -7.56
CA ARG A 197 8.23 7.39 -6.13
C ARG A 197 7.28 6.24 -5.83
N LEU A 198 7.55 5.51 -4.76
CA LEU A 198 6.64 4.55 -4.15
C LEU A 198 6.38 4.99 -2.71
N GLU A 199 5.11 5.10 -2.31
CA GLU A 199 4.70 5.38 -0.93
C GLU A 199 3.70 4.32 -0.45
N ILE A 200 3.99 3.73 0.70
CA ILE A 200 3.04 2.94 1.50
C ILE A 200 2.60 3.82 2.67
N ASN A 201 1.33 4.24 2.65
CA ASN A 201 0.80 5.19 3.63
C ASN A 201 -0.66 4.85 3.96
N SER A 202 -0.91 3.77 4.71
CA SER A 202 0.00 3.07 5.64
C SER A 202 0.06 1.55 5.48
N PHE A 203 0.86 0.93 6.33
CA PHE A 203 0.75 -0.48 6.71
C PHE A 203 0.66 -0.60 8.24
N TYR A 204 0.15 -1.74 8.71
CA TYR A 204 0.22 -2.13 10.12
C TYR A 204 1.26 -3.23 10.30
N LEU A 205 2.15 -3.05 11.28
CA LEU A 205 3.11 -4.04 11.74
C LEU A 205 2.58 -4.67 13.03
N TYR A 206 2.66 -5.99 13.11
CA TYR A 206 2.16 -6.76 14.25
C TYR A 206 3.30 -7.30 15.11
N ARG A 207 2.92 -7.88 16.26
CA ARG A 207 3.86 -8.56 17.16
C ARG A 207 4.63 -9.68 16.46
N ASP A 208 5.79 -10.02 17.01
CA ASP A 208 6.70 -11.03 16.44
C ASP A 208 5.95 -12.30 16.01
N GLY A 209 6.17 -12.73 14.77
CA GLY A 209 5.52 -13.89 14.15
C GLY A 209 4.13 -13.65 13.55
N LEU A 210 3.54 -12.46 13.72
CA LEU A 210 2.23 -12.11 13.14
C LEU A 210 2.32 -11.32 11.83
N GLY A 211 3.52 -10.87 11.44
CA GLY A 211 3.75 -10.23 10.15
C GLY A 211 3.30 -8.77 10.05
N TYR A 212 2.87 -8.36 8.85
CA TYR A 212 2.36 -7.02 8.54
C TYR A 212 1.21 -7.09 7.53
N ILE A 213 0.50 -5.98 7.35
CA ILE A 213 -0.45 -5.79 6.25
C ILE A 213 -0.42 -4.36 5.70
N VAL A 214 -0.25 -4.24 4.38
CA VAL A 214 -0.32 -2.96 3.66
C VAL A 214 -1.77 -2.60 3.41
N THR A 215 -2.19 -1.40 3.80
CA THR A 215 -3.58 -0.93 3.65
C THR A 215 -3.75 0.12 2.55
N ASP A 216 -2.69 0.84 2.23
CA ASP A 216 -2.68 1.97 1.31
C ASP A 216 -1.32 2.12 0.66
N ALA A 217 -1.31 2.35 -0.65
CA ALA A 217 -0.10 2.60 -1.41
C ALA A 217 -0.36 3.52 -2.61
N TYR A 218 0.71 4.19 -3.02
CA TYR A 218 0.77 5.07 -4.17
C TYR A 218 2.08 4.83 -4.92
N ILE A 219 2.03 4.83 -6.25
CA ILE A 219 3.21 4.77 -7.11
C ILE A 219 3.09 5.93 -8.10
N TRP A 220 4.11 6.77 -8.18
CA TRP A 220 4.20 7.88 -9.14
C TRP A 220 5.20 7.56 -10.23
N PHE A 221 4.94 8.11 -11.41
CA PHE A 221 5.80 8.04 -12.59
C PHE A 221 6.31 9.44 -12.95
N GLU A 222 7.47 9.50 -13.61
CA GLU A 222 7.96 10.72 -14.27
C GLU A 222 7.03 11.19 -15.41
#